data_AF-A0A9P3MZD3-F1
#
_entry.id   AF-A0A9P3MZD3-F1
#
_cell.length_a   1.000
_cell.length_b   1.000
_cell.length_c   1.000
_cell.angle_alpha   90.00
_cell.angle_beta   90.00
_cell.angle_gamma   90.00
#
_symmetry.space_group_name_H-M   'P 1'
#
loop_
_entity.id
_entity.type
_entity.pdbx_description
1 polymer ?
#
loop_
_entity_poly.entity_id
_entity_poly.type
_entity_poly.pdbx_seq_one_letter_code
_entity_poly.pdbx_strand_id
1 'polypeptide(L)' 'MPGVTNVTSKEQWAEILAGANDDGRTVIVNFTTQRCGASKMISPTFEGFSNKYTDLVFLQVDVDTVE' A
#
# COMPACT_ATOMS: atom_id res chain seq x y z
N MET A 1 4.61 3.02 -11.05
CA MET A 1 5.61 3.76 -10.26
C MET A 1 6.10 2.80 -9.18
N PRO A 2 7.38 2.40 -9.19
CA PRO A 2 7.90 1.53 -8.14
C PRO A 2 7.89 2.30 -6.81
N GLY A 3 7.27 1.72 -5.80
CA GLY A 3 7.07 2.37 -4.49
C GLY A 3 5.78 1.94 -3.81
N VAL A 4 5.73 2.14 -2.50
CA VAL A 4 4.54 1.92 -1.68
C VAL A 4 3.76 3.22 -1.59
N THR A 5 2.48 3.21 -1.93
CA THR A 5 1.61 4.38 -1.80
C THR A 5 0.90 4.35 -0.44
N ASN A 6 1.09 5.40 0.37
CA ASN A 6 0.33 5.57 1.60
C ASN A 6 -1.08 6.07 1.27
N VAL A 7 -2.08 5.38 1.79
CA VAL A 7 -3.50 5.73 1.65
C VAL A 7 -3.95 6.45 2.92
N THR A 8 -4.45 7.67 2.76
CA THR A 8 -4.89 8.51 3.88
C THR A 8 -6.38 8.80 3.88
N SER A 9 -7.10 8.53 2.78
CA SER A 9 -8.56 8.74 2.71
C SER A 9 -9.28 7.67 1.88
N LYS A 10 -10.60 7.57 2.07
CA LYS A 10 -11.47 6.63 1.32
C LYS A 10 -11.58 6.99 -0.16
N GLU A 11 -11.51 8.27 -0.50
CA GLU A 11 -11.54 8.76 -1.88
C GLU A 11 -10.27 8.33 -2.62
N GLN A 12 -9.10 8.55 -2.00
CA GLN A 12 -7.82 8.12 -2.55
C GLN A 12 -7.78 6.59 -2.74
N TRP A 13 -8.32 5.85 -1.77
CA TRP A 13 -8.47 4.40 -1.89
C TRP A 13 -9.33 4.00 -3.11
N ALA A 14 -10.49 4.63 -3.28
CA ALA A 14 -11.41 4.34 -4.38
C ALA A 14 -10.78 4.65 -5.74
N GLU A 15 -10.08 5.78 -5.88
CA GLU A 15 -9.39 6.16 -7.12
C GLU A 15 -8.30 5.16 -7.49
N ILE A 16 -7.48 4.75 -6.52
CA ILE A 16 -6.40 3.78 -6.74
C ILE A 16 -6.96 2.42 -7.15
N LEU A 17 -8.03 1.95 -6.48
CA LEU A 17 -8.67 0.68 -6.82
C LEU A 17 -9.32 0.72 -8.19
N ALA A 18 -10.01 1.81 -8.55
CA ALA A 18 -10.61 1.98 -9.86
C ALA A 18 -9.53 1.93 -10.95
N GLY A 19 -8.45 2.71 -10.80
CA GLY A 19 -7.34 2.71 -11.77
C GLY A 19 -6.63 1.36 -11.86
N ALA A 20 -6.41 0.67 -10.73
CA ALA A 20 -5.82 -0.67 -10.76
C ALA A 20 -6.72 -1.70 -11.44
N ASN A 21 -8.04 -1.61 -11.24
CA ASN A 21 -9.01 -2.49 -11.87
C ASN A 21 -9.10 -2.24 -13.38
N ASP A 22 -9.11 -0.99 -13.81
CA ASP A 22 -9.12 -0.62 -15.24
C ASP A 22 -7.83 -1.08 -15.95
N ASP A 23 -6.69 -1.03 -15.26
CA ASP A 23 -5.41 -1.52 -15.76
C ASP A 23 -5.22 -3.04 -15.62
N GLY A 24 -6.16 -3.76 -14.99
CA GLY A 24 -6.05 -5.19 -14.72
C GLY A 24 -4.90 -5.58 -13.78
N ARG A 25 -4.49 -4.67 -12.89
CA ARG A 25 -3.36 -4.84 -11.97
C ARG A 25 -3.81 -5.36 -10.61
N THR A 26 -2.99 -6.24 -10.03
CA THR A 26 -3.24 -6.76 -8.68
C THR A 26 -2.75 -5.77 -7.63
N VAL A 27 -3.58 -5.52 -6.62
CA VAL A 27 -3.30 -4.61 -5.51
C VAL A 27 -2.96 -5.41 -4.25
N ILE A 28 -1.82 -5.10 -3.65
CA ILE A 28 -1.38 -5.63 -2.36
C ILE A 28 -1.45 -4.51 -1.32
N VAL A 29 -2.14 -4.78 -0.21
CA VAL A 29 -2.40 -3.78 0.82
C VAL A 29 -1.80 -4.23 2.15
N ASN A 30 -0.95 -3.38 2.72
CA ASN A 30 -0.38 -3.56 4.05
C ASN A 30 -1.12 -2.66 5.05
N PHE A 31 -1.96 -3.27 5.89
CA PHE A 31 -2.59 -2.58 7.01
C PHE A 31 -1.62 -2.57 8.20
N THR A 32 -1.16 -1.38 8.57
CA THR A 32 -0.12 -1.18 9.59
C THR A 32 -0.59 -0.24 10.69
N THR A 33 0.14 -0.23 11.81
CA THR A 33 0.03 0.76 12.89
C THR A 33 1.42 1.26 13.24
N GLN A 34 1.58 2.54 13.61
CA GLN A 34 2.91 3.05 14.02
C GLN A 34 3.37 2.52 15.38
N ARG A 35 2.41 2.01 16.17
CA ARG A 35 2.65 1.48 17.52
C ARG A 35 3.10 0.02 17.55
N CYS A 36 3.05 -0.69 16.42
CA CYS A 36 3.46 -2.09 16.36
C CYS A 36 4.92 -2.24 15.91
N GLY A 37 5.78 -2.73 16.80
CA GLY A 37 7.20 -2.98 16.49
C GLY A 37 7.43 -4.00 15.38
N ALA A 38 6.51 -4.96 15.18
CA ALA A 38 6.60 -5.94 14.10
C ALA A 38 6.34 -5.32 12.72
N SER A 39 5.43 -4.34 12.63
CA SER A 39 5.15 -3.63 11.38
C SER A 39 6.35 -2.81 10.89
N LYS A 40 7.11 -2.20 11.80
CA LYS A 40 8.35 -1.49 11.44
C LYS A 40 9.42 -2.41 10.84
N MET A 41 9.42 -3.67 11.24
CA MET A 41 10.35 -4.67 10.70
C MET A 41 9.96 -5.09 9.28
N ILE A 42 8.66 -5.15 8.96
CA ILE A 42 8.20 -5.62 7.65
C ILE A 42 8.16 -4.53 6.58
N SER A 43 8.03 -3.25 6.96
CA SER A 43 8.06 -2.11 6.04
C SER A 43 9.20 -2.14 5.01
N PRO A 44 10.49 -2.29 5.38
CA PRO A 44 11.58 -2.31 4.39
C PRO A 44 11.51 -3.53 3.46
N THR A 45 10.96 -4.65 3.93
CA THR A 45 10.75 -5.84 3.08
C THR A 45 9.60 -5.59 2.09
N PHE A 46 8.53 -4.94 2.54
CA PHE A 46 7.38 -4.58 1.72
C PHE A 46 7.75 -3.56 0.63
N GLU A 47 8.57 -2.56 0.96
CA GLU A 47 9.19 -1.66 -0.02
C GLU A 47 10.14 -2.40 -0.98
N GLY A 48 10.89 -3.37 -0.49
CA GLY A 48 11.70 -4.25 -1.35
C GLY A 48 10.84 -4.99 -2.39
N PHE A 49 9.65 -5.43 -2.00
CA PHE A 49 8.71 -6.07 -2.92
C PHE A 49 8.09 -5.09 -3.91
N SER A 50 7.76 -3.87 -3.51
CA SER A 50 7.23 -2.86 -4.44
C SER A 50 8.21 -2.44 -5.53
N ASN A 51 9.51 -2.49 -5.21
CA ASN A 51 10.58 -2.27 -6.18
C ASN A 51 10.84 -3.49 -7.07
N LYS A 52 10.59 -4.70 -6.56
CA LYS A 52 10.83 -5.95 -7.31
C LYS A 52 9.65 -6.30 -8.25
N TYR A 53 8.43 -6.11 -7.80
CA TYR A 53 7.20 -6.47 -8.50
C TYR A 53 6.50 -5.21 -9.00
N THR A 54 7.03 -4.62 -10.06
CA THR A 54 6.56 -3.34 -10.62
C THR A 54 5.21 -3.45 -11.35
N ASP A 55 4.76 -4.67 -11.62
CA ASP A 55 3.47 -5.05 -12.19
C ASP A 55 2.33 -5.04 -11.15
N LEU A 56 2.68 -5.08 -9.85
CA LEU A 56 1.74 -5.01 -8.74
C LEU A 56 1.64 -3.59 -8.19
N VAL A 57 0.49 -3.28 -7.58
CA VAL A 57 0.26 -2.02 -6.87
C VAL A 57 0.41 -2.27 -5.39
N PHE A 58 1.34 -1.57 -4.73
CA PHE A 58 1.58 -1.71 -3.29
C PHE A 58 1.00 -0.52 -2.54
N LEU A 59 0.08 -0.80 -1.61
CA LEU A 59 -0.56 0.20 -0.75
C LEU A 59 -0.22 -0.05 0.70
N GLN A 60 -0.08 1.04 1.45
CA GLN A 60 0.04 1.00 2.90
C GLN A 60 -1.06 1.85 3.52
N VAL A 61 -1.78 1.27 4.47
CA VAL A 61 -2.86 1.92 5.20
C VAL A 61 -2.50 1.90 6.67
N ASP A 62 -2.29 3.08 7.25
CA ASP A 62 -2.10 3.22 8.69
C ASP A 62 -3.45 3.30 9.38
N VAL A 63 -3.85 2.23 10.07
CA VAL A 63 -5.18 2.13 10.69
C VAL A 63 -5.36 3.05 11.90
N ASP A 64 -4.27 3.61 12.44
CA ASP A 64 -4.35 4.59 13.52
C ASP A 64 -4.62 6.02 13.00
N THR A 65 -4.33 6.30 11.72
CA THR A 65 -4.39 7.65 11.14
C THR A 65 -5.34 7.80 9.96
N VAL A 66 -5.88 6.69 9.44
CA VAL A 66 -6.86 6.73 8.34
C VAL A 66 -8.23 7.12 8.89
N GLU A 67 -8.86 8.15 8.31
CA GLU A 67 -10.25 8.57 8.58
C GLU A 67 -11.21 8.15 7.44
#